data_AF-A0A7G5LTG5-F1
#
_entry.id   AF-A0A7G5LTG5-F1
#
_cell.length_a   1.000
_cell.length_b   1.000
_cell.length_c   1.000
_cell.angle_alpha   90.00
_cell.angle_beta   90.00
_cell.angle_gamma   90.00
#
_symmetry.space_group_name_H-M   'P 1'
#
loop_
_entity.id
_entity.type
_entity.pdbx_description
1 polymer ?
#
loop_
_entity_poly.entity_id
_entity_poly.type
_entity_poly.pdbx_seq_one_letter_code
_entity_poly.pdbx_strand_id
1 'polypeptide(L)'
;MDAEPEAFVQTLAADTADVLVARALVDENHEGVAALVLHVAGSEPISGWRMATVAGQDPATLEQEGFFGYGVDAGTGSFGSPEAMKVTQRVLSADAGMLDDPVSNALFSDGIGTRSAVLVAAEHGAGPVAVCSSGWGDGVYPTWLGVNTSGRVVVAVTDFLLSGDPHAAPPPAPEDADQAPQKARPKSLLRRLIGR
;
A
#
# COMPACT_ATOMS: atom_id res chain seq x y z
N MET A 1 14.12 17.26 -15.94
CA MET A 1 13.62 16.30 -14.93
C MET A 1 12.48 17.01 -14.26
N ASP A 2 11.27 16.55 -14.49
CA ASP A 2 10.11 17.07 -13.76
C ASP A 2 10.33 16.71 -12.27
N ALA A 3 10.00 17.64 -11.38
CA ALA A 3 10.12 17.39 -9.94
C ALA A 3 9.26 16.18 -9.58
N GLU A 4 9.80 15.27 -8.75
CA GLU A 4 8.98 14.21 -8.17
C GLU A 4 7.79 14.86 -7.43
N PRO A 5 6.56 14.35 -7.63
CA PRO A 5 5.41 14.89 -6.94
C PRO A 5 5.61 14.74 -5.44
N GLU A 6 5.26 15.79 -4.69
CA GLU A 6 5.30 15.75 -3.24
C GLU A 6 4.44 14.59 -2.73
N ALA A 7 4.94 13.86 -1.74
CA ALA A 7 4.22 12.74 -1.15
C ALA A 7 2.84 13.20 -0.67
N PHE A 8 1.84 12.35 -0.85
CA PHE A 8 0.52 12.62 -0.28
C PHE A 8 0.59 12.64 1.25
N VAL A 9 0.05 13.70 1.85
CA VAL A 9 -0.05 13.86 3.30
C VAL A 9 -1.51 13.95 3.71
N GLN A 10 -1.88 13.22 4.76
CA GLN A 10 -3.22 13.25 5.32
C GLN A 10 -3.19 13.53 6.82
N THR A 11 -3.95 14.53 7.26
CA THR A 11 -4.22 14.75 8.67
C THR A 11 -5.19 13.69 9.18
N LEU A 12 -4.80 13.00 10.24
CA LEU A 12 -5.63 12.06 10.99
C LEU A 12 -6.37 12.80 12.10
N ALA A 13 -7.48 12.21 12.58
CA ALA A 13 -8.25 12.78 13.68
C ALA A 13 -7.63 12.52 15.07
N ALA A 14 -6.42 11.95 15.14
CA ALA A 14 -5.71 11.62 16.36
C ALA A 14 -4.19 11.69 16.16
N ASP A 15 -3.47 11.88 17.27
CA ASP A 15 -1.99 11.92 17.30
C ASP A 15 -1.37 10.52 17.29
N THR A 16 -2.16 9.48 17.57
CA THR A 16 -1.75 8.09 17.52
C THR A 16 -2.72 7.27 16.67
N ALA A 17 -2.19 6.23 16.02
CA ALA A 17 -2.97 5.28 15.25
C ALA A 17 -2.38 3.88 15.44
N ASP A 18 -3.25 2.89 15.40
CA ASP A 18 -2.86 1.50 15.33
C ASP A 18 -2.43 1.18 13.90
N VAL A 19 -1.43 0.30 13.75
CA VAL A 19 -1.05 -0.23 12.45
C VAL A 19 -1.29 -1.73 12.43
N LEU A 20 -2.00 -2.19 11.41
CA LEU A 20 -2.27 -3.60 11.16
C LEU A 20 -1.69 -4.00 9.81
N VAL A 21 -1.29 -5.26 9.72
CA VAL A 21 -0.79 -5.88 8.49
C VAL A 21 -1.68 -7.06 8.18
N ALA A 22 -2.37 -7.01 7.04
CA ALA A 22 -3.16 -8.12 6.54
C ALA A 22 -2.27 -8.99 5.66
N ARG A 23 -2.17 -10.28 5.99
CA ARG A 23 -1.51 -11.28 5.15
C ARG A 23 -2.55 -12.12 4.44
N ALA A 24 -2.25 -12.55 3.22
CA ALA A 24 -3.09 -13.47 2.48
C ALA A 24 -2.25 -14.60 1.89
N LEU A 25 -2.84 -15.80 1.91
CA LEU A 25 -2.38 -16.95 1.16
C LEU A 25 -3.00 -16.87 -0.25
N VAL A 26 -2.16 -16.61 -1.25
CA VAL A 26 -2.57 -16.50 -2.66
C VAL A 26 -2.73 -17.89 -3.27
N ASP A 27 -1.80 -18.79 -2.97
CA ASP A 27 -1.85 -20.20 -3.31
C ASP A 27 -1.11 -21.03 -2.25
N GLU A 28 -1.03 -22.35 -2.44
CA GLU A 28 -0.41 -23.29 -1.50
C GLU A 28 1.07 -23.00 -1.16
N ASN A 29 1.76 -22.22 -1.99
CA ASN A 29 3.18 -21.91 -1.86
C ASN A 29 3.47 -20.41 -1.68
N HIS A 30 2.45 -19.54 -1.78
CA HIS A 30 2.63 -18.10 -1.75
C HIS A 30 1.73 -17.42 -0.71
N GLU A 31 2.36 -16.94 0.36
CA GLU A 31 1.76 -16.04 1.36
C GLU A 31 2.50 -14.70 1.32
N GLY A 32 1.75 -13.60 1.28
CA GLY A 32 2.31 -12.24 1.20
C GLY A 32 1.49 -11.22 1.98
N VAL A 33 2.04 -10.02 2.14
CA VAL A 33 1.30 -8.89 2.71
C VAL A 33 0.29 -8.38 1.68
N ALA A 34 -0.99 -8.51 2.00
CA ALA A 34 -2.09 -8.03 1.16
C ALA A 34 -2.42 -6.56 1.41
N ALA A 35 -2.28 -6.10 2.65
CA ALA A 35 -2.51 -4.69 2.98
C ALA A 35 -1.73 -4.23 4.21
N LEU A 36 -1.31 -2.96 4.18
CA LEU A 36 -0.89 -2.20 5.36
C LEU A 36 -2.01 -1.24 5.74
N VAL A 37 -2.45 -1.29 6.99
CA VAL A 37 -3.61 -0.54 7.49
C VAL A 37 -3.17 0.34 8.64
N LEU A 38 -3.42 1.64 8.54
CA LEU A 38 -3.32 2.58 9.65
C LEU A 38 -4.73 2.95 10.10
N HIS A 39 -5.08 2.66 11.35
CA HIS A 39 -6.41 2.81 11.92
C HIS A 39 -6.40 3.75 13.12
N VAL A 40 -7.27 4.75 13.11
CA VAL A 40 -7.43 5.69 14.23
C VAL A 40 -8.38 5.08 15.26
N ALA A 41 -7.83 4.58 16.37
CA ALA A 41 -8.63 3.95 17.42
C ALA A 41 -9.71 4.88 17.99
N GLY A 42 -10.89 4.34 18.27
CA GLY A 42 -12.01 5.09 18.86
C GLY A 42 -12.70 6.07 17.89
N SER A 43 -12.39 6.00 16.60
CA SER A 43 -13.05 6.82 15.59
C SER A 43 -14.49 6.39 15.32
N GLU A 44 -15.29 7.31 14.77
CA GLU A 44 -16.60 6.98 14.21
C GLU A 44 -16.50 5.98 13.05
N PRO A 45 -17.58 5.22 12.76
CA PRO A 45 -17.61 4.30 11.63
C PRO A 45 -17.32 5.00 10.29
N ILE A 46 -16.71 4.24 9.39
CA ILE A 46 -16.47 4.66 8.01
C ILE A 46 -17.83 4.84 7.31
N SER A 47 -18.03 6.01 6.72
CA SER A 47 -19.21 6.37 5.91
C SER A 47 -18.91 6.47 4.42
N GLY A 48 -17.62 6.50 4.05
CA GLY A 48 -17.20 6.58 2.66
C GLY A 48 -15.72 6.28 2.49
N TRP A 49 -15.33 6.03 1.24
CA TRP A 49 -13.96 5.75 0.85
C TRP A 49 -13.54 6.68 -0.28
N ARG A 50 -12.28 7.09 -0.28
CA ARG A 50 -11.66 7.78 -1.42
C ARG A 50 -10.22 7.33 -1.61
N MET A 51 -9.73 7.41 -2.83
CA MET A 51 -8.33 7.16 -3.14
C MET A 51 -7.47 8.32 -2.64
N ALA A 52 -6.31 8.02 -2.07
CA ALA A 52 -5.26 9.00 -1.82
C ALA A 52 -4.68 9.46 -3.16
N THR A 53 -4.54 10.77 -3.34
CA THR A 53 -4.09 11.39 -4.59
C THR A 53 -3.16 12.55 -4.29
N VAL A 54 -2.20 12.79 -5.18
CA VAL A 54 -1.39 14.01 -5.17
C VAL A 54 -2.00 15.08 -6.08
N ALA A 55 -1.50 16.31 -6.01
CA ALA A 55 -1.98 17.40 -6.85
C ALA A 55 -1.93 17.02 -8.35
N GLY A 56 -3.05 17.25 -9.05
CA GLY A 56 -3.19 16.94 -10.48
C GLY A 56 -3.71 15.53 -10.81
N GLN A 57 -3.82 14.63 -9.82
CA GLN A 57 -4.47 13.34 -10.02
C GLN A 57 -5.98 13.46 -9.82
N ASP A 58 -6.74 13.07 -10.84
CA ASP A 58 -8.20 13.03 -10.80
C ASP A 58 -8.69 11.57 -10.95
N PRO A 59 -9.22 10.94 -9.90
CA PRO A 59 -9.72 9.58 -9.99
C PRO A 59 -10.83 9.37 -11.03
N ALA A 60 -11.52 10.42 -11.47
CA ALA A 60 -12.54 10.34 -12.51
C ALA A 60 -11.95 10.05 -13.91
N THR A 61 -10.64 10.27 -14.11
CA THR A 61 -9.96 9.95 -15.37
C THR A 61 -9.51 8.50 -15.46
N LEU A 62 -9.64 7.72 -14.37
CA LEU A 62 -9.22 6.34 -14.32
C LEU A 62 -10.26 5.43 -15.01
N GLU A 63 -9.76 4.40 -15.69
CA GLU A 63 -10.59 3.28 -16.13
C GLU A 63 -11.17 2.52 -14.93
N GLN A 64 -12.09 1.59 -15.17
CA GLN A 64 -12.87 0.90 -14.13
C GLN A 64 -12.04 0.27 -12.99
N GLU A 65 -10.79 -0.12 -13.26
CA GLU A 65 -9.86 -0.72 -12.31
C GLU A 65 -8.52 0.02 -12.23
N GLY A 66 -8.47 1.22 -12.82
CA GLY A 66 -7.32 2.10 -12.71
C GLY A 66 -7.17 2.62 -11.28
N PHE A 67 -5.94 2.93 -10.92
CA PHE A 67 -5.64 3.57 -9.65
C PHE A 67 -4.43 4.50 -9.78
N PHE A 68 -4.35 5.46 -8.87
CA PHE A 68 -3.12 6.14 -8.53
C PHE A 68 -2.53 5.50 -7.27
N GLY A 69 -1.21 5.51 -7.18
CA GLY A 69 -0.49 4.92 -6.06
C GLY A 69 0.90 5.50 -5.94
N TYR A 70 1.59 5.13 -4.87
CA TYR A 70 3.00 5.44 -4.70
C TYR A 70 3.85 4.30 -5.26
N GLY A 71 5.01 4.66 -5.82
CA GLY A 71 5.98 3.70 -6.32
C GLY A 71 6.74 3.05 -5.16
N VAL A 72 7.04 1.76 -5.33
CA VAL A 72 7.88 0.97 -4.45
C VAL A 72 9.06 0.45 -5.25
N ASP A 73 10.24 0.73 -4.73
CA ASP A 73 11.54 0.29 -5.23
C ASP A 73 12.29 -0.23 -3.99
N ALA A 74 12.57 -1.55 -3.94
CA ALA A 74 12.98 -2.38 -2.80
C ALA A 74 11.88 -3.21 -2.10
N GLY A 75 10.68 -3.32 -2.68
CA GLY A 75 9.65 -4.24 -2.21
C GLY A 75 9.13 -3.94 -0.80
N THR A 76 9.11 -2.66 -0.39
CA THR A 76 8.60 -2.22 0.91
C THR A 76 7.55 -1.13 0.79
N GLY A 77 6.49 -1.23 1.61
CA GLY A 77 5.49 -0.18 1.80
C GLY A 77 5.54 0.35 3.24
N SER A 78 5.16 1.61 3.45
CA SER A 78 5.24 2.21 4.79
C SER A 78 4.21 3.30 5.09
N PHE A 79 3.98 3.50 6.38
CA PHE A 79 3.30 4.68 6.94
C PHE A 79 4.16 5.31 8.04
N GLY A 80 4.16 6.65 8.11
CA GLY A 80 4.87 7.40 9.14
C GLY A 80 4.44 8.86 9.15
N SER A 81 4.77 9.58 10.23
CA SER A 81 4.59 11.03 10.23
C SER A 81 5.51 11.68 9.19
N PRO A 82 5.19 12.87 8.67
CA PRO A 82 6.07 13.57 7.73
C PRO A 82 7.50 13.75 8.26
N GLU A 83 7.67 13.99 9.56
CA GLU A 83 8.96 14.13 10.23
C GLU A 83 9.73 12.81 10.27
N ALA A 84 9.06 11.70 10.63
CA ALA A 84 9.64 10.37 10.62
C ALA A 84 10.06 9.95 9.21
N MET A 85 9.20 10.19 8.21
CA MET A 85 9.48 9.85 6.81
C MET A 85 10.66 10.62 6.23
N LYS A 86 10.86 11.90 6.62
CA LYS A 86 12.05 12.68 6.22
C LYS A 86 13.35 12.09 6.78
N VAL A 87 13.33 11.63 8.03
CA VAL A 87 14.49 10.96 8.64
C VAL A 87 14.74 9.63 7.95
N THR A 88 13.70 8.81 7.76
CA THR A 88 13.78 7.54 7.05
C THR A 88 14.34 7.71 5.65
N GLN A 89 13.81 8.63 4.84
CA GLN A 89 14.31 8.91 3.49
C GLN A 89 15.80 9.23 3.48
N ARG A 90 16.28 10.06 4.41
CA ARG A 90 17.70 10.41 4.51
C ARG A 90 18.55 9.20 4.86
N VAL A 91 18.10 8.36 5.79
CA VAL A 91 18.79 7.13 6.19
C VAL A 91 18.87 6.15 5.02
N LEU A 92 17.75 5.87 4.36
CA LEU A 92 17.69 4.97 3.19
C LEU A 92 18.57 5.49 2.05
N SER A 93 18.55 6.79 1.78
CA SER A 93 19.34 7.39 0.71
C SER A 93 20.84 7.31 0.98
N ALA A 94 21.26 7.41 2.24
CA ALA A 94 22.68 7.33 2.63
C ALA A 94 23.26 5.92 2.43
N ASP A 95 22.41 4.90 2.48
CA ASP A 95 22.78 3.49 2.27
C ASP A 95 22.90 3.12 0.77
N ALA A 96 22.49 4.02 -0.14
CA ALA A 96 22.59 3.84 -1.59
C ALA A 96 21.92 2.54 -2.11
N GLY A 97 20.87 2.07 -1.43
CA GLY A 97 20.12 0.88 -1.82
C GLY A 97 20.79 -0.45 -1.45
N MET A 98 21.78 -0.44 -0.55
CA MET A 98 22.45 -1.66 -0.09
C MET A 98 21.60 -2.51 0.86
N LEU A 99 20.50 -1.94 1.38
CA LEU A 99 19.60 -2.52 2.38
C LEU A 99 20.32 -2.88 3.70
N ASP A 100 21.41 -2.18 4.02
CA ASP A 100 22.16 -2.32 5.29
C ASP A 100 21.87 -1.16 6.27
N ASP A 101 20.77 -0.45 6.02
CA ASP A 101 20.29 0.60 6.92
C ASP A 101 19.46 0.01 8.10
N PRO A 102 19.26 0.77 9.20
CA PRO A 102 18.49 0.30 10.35
C PRO A 102 17.06 -0.16 10.07
N VAL A 103 16.37 0.44 9.08
CA VAL A 103 15.00 0.08 8.71
C VAL A 103 14.98 -1.24 7.94
N SER A 104 15.83 -1.37 6.93
CA SER A 104 15.97 -2.62 6.15
C SER A 104 16.42 -3.78 7.04
N ASN A 105 17.43 -3.56 7.89
CA ASN A 105 17.89 -4.55 8.85
C ASN A 105 16.78 -4.96 9.82
N ALA A 106 15.99 -4.01 10.33
CA ALA A 106 14.86 -4.34 11.19
C ALA A 106 13.77 -5.17 10.47
N LEU A 107 13.46 -4.83 9.21
CA LEU A 107 12.44 -5.53 8.44
C LEU A 107 12.86 -6.95 8.02
N PHE A 108 14.10 -7.14 7.57
CA PHE A 108 14.55 -8.40 6.97
C PHE A 108 15.26 -9.35 7.94
N SER A 109 15.50 -8.93 9.19
CA SER A 109 16.20 -9.75 10.20
C SER A 109 15.39 -10.93 10.73
N ASP A 110 14.06 -10.94 10.56
CA ASP A 110 13.18 -11.97 11.14
C ASP A 110 13.14 -13.30 10.36
N GLY A 111 13.68 -13.34 9.13
CA GLY A 111 13.68 -14.52 8.26
C GLY A 111 12.30 -14.92 7.74
N ILE A 112 11.26 -14.09 7.92
CA ILE A 112 9.88 -14.38 7.51
C ILE A 112 9.64 -13.98 6.04
N GLY A 113 10.51 -13.12 5.48
CA GLY A 113 10.61 -12.83 4.05
C GLY A 113 9.56 -11.87 3.53
N THR A 114 8.81 -12.26 2.49
CA THR A 114 7.77 -11.45 1.82
C THR A 114 6.56 -11.12 2.69
N ARG A 115 6.57 -11.54 3.96
CA ARG A 115 5.49 -11.35 4.93
C ARG A 115 5.89 -10.42 6.06
N SER A 116 7.14 -9.99 6.11
CA SER A 116 7.70 -9.23 7.24
C SER A 116 7.04 -7.86 7.38
N ALA A 117 6.91 -7.42 8.63
CA ALA A 117 6.46 -6.10 8.97
C ALA A 117 7.01 -5.68 10.33
N VAL A 118 7.36 -4.42 10.46
CA VAL A 118 8.01 -3.88 11.65
C VAL A 118 7.56 -2.44 11.90
N LEU A 119 7.51 -2.06 13.18
CA LEU A 119 7.43 -0.67 13.60
C LEU A 119 8.81 -0.26 14.11
N VAL A 120 9.48 0.66 13.40
CA VAL A 120 10.89 0.98 13.66
C VAL A 120 11.15 2.48 13.51
N ALA A 121 12.02 3.05 14.35
CA ALA A 121 12.55 4.40 14.13
C ALA A 121 13.88 4.28 13.37
N ALA A 122 14.03 5.02 12.27
CA ALA A 122 15.23 4.96 11.44
C ALA A 122 16.50 5.43 12.18
N GLU A 123 16.35 6.28 13.20
CA GLU A 123 17.41 6.75 14.09
C GLU A 123 16.90 6.91 15.52
N HIS A 124 17.82 6.95 16.49
CA HIS A 124 17.47 7.22 17.89
C HIS A 124 16.83 8.60 18.04
N GLY A 125 15.63 8.65 18.64
CA GLY A 125 14.86 9.88 18.86
C GLY A 125 13.98 10.30 17.68
N ALA A 126 14.02 9.59 16.54
CA ALA A 126 13.07 9.78 15.46
C ALA A 126 11.71 9.13 15.80
N GLY A 127 10.64 9.64 15.19
CA GLY A 127 9.33 8.97 15.23
C GLY A 127 9.39 7.61 14.51
N PRO A 128 8.56 6.65 14.92
CA PRO A 128 8.53 5.35 14.26
C PRO A 128 7.84 5.43 12.89
N VAL A 129 8.28 4.56 11.99
CA VAL A 129 7.61 4.23 10.74
C VAL A 129 7.16 2.78 10.79
N ALA A 130 5.94 2.51 10.35
CA ALA A 130 5.49 1.16 10.09
C ALA A 130 5.92 0.78 8.68
N VAL A 131 6.63 -0.33 8.54
CA VAL A 131 7.18 -0.81 7.27
C VAL A 131 6.81 -2.27 7.11
N CYS A 132 6.45 -2.69 5.90
CA CYS A 132 6.23 -4.08 5.58
C CYS A 132 6.73 -4.40 4.18
N SER A 133 6.97 -5.69 3.91
CA SER A 133 7.12 -6.18 2.55
C SER A 133 5.84 -5.86 1.75
N SER A 134 5.98 -5.43 0.49
CA SER A 134 4.84 -5.07 -0.36
C SER A 134 4.47 -6.22 -1.28
N GLY A 135 3.29 -6.82 -1.11
CA GLY A 135 2.71 -7.82 -2.01
C GLY A 135 3.68 -8.65 -2.87
N TRP A 136 3.74 -8.32 -4.17
CA TRP A 136 4.59 -8.97 -5.18
C TRP A 136 6.01 -8.39 -5.32
N GLY A 137 6.40 -7.46 -4.46
CA GLY A 137 7.66 -6.73 -4.49
C GLY A 137 7.48 -5.31 -5.00
N ASP A 138 8.30 -4.92 -5.97
CA ASP A 138 8.29 -3.58 -6.57
C ASP A 138 7.03 -3.35 -7.41
N GLY A 139 6.57 -2.10 -7.44
CA GLY A 139 5.36 -1.76 -8.17
C GLY A 139 4.78 -0.41 -7.77
N VAL A 140 3.51 -0.20 -8.14
CA VAL A 140 2.74 0.98 -7.74
C VAL A 140 1.52 0.49 -7.01
N TYR A 141 1.29 1.01 -5.80
CA TYR A 141 0.23 0.53 -4.92
C TYR A 141 -0.68 1.66 -4.45
N PRO A 142 -2.02 1.49 -4.56
CA PRO A 142 -2.95 2.51 -4.12
C PRO A 142 -3.12 2.54 -2.61
N THR A 143 -3.29 3.75 -2.08
CA THR A 143 -3.78 3.94 -0.71
C THR A 143 -5.23 4.42 -0.73
N TRP A 144 -6.08 3.78 0.05
CA TRP A 144 -7.49 4.11 0.24
C TRP A 144 -7.71 4.72 1.61
N LEU A 145 -8.50 5.79 1.67
CA LEU A 145 -8.81 6.52 2.88
C LEU A 145 -10.29 6.32 3.22
N GLY A 146 -10.55 5.70 4.36
CA GLY A 146 -11.89 5.61 4.94
C GLY A 146 -12.18 6.86 5.75
N VAL A 147 -13.33 7.49 5.48
CA VAL A 147 -13.76 8.72 6.14
C VAL A 147 -15.05 8.52 6.93
N ASN A 148 -15.17 9.16 8.09
CA ASN A 148 -16.42 9.20 8.84
C ASN A 148 -17.43 10.19 8.22
N THR A 149 -18.63 10.27 8.81
CA THR A 149 -19.72 11.16 8.34
C THR A 149 -19.35 12.64 8.39
N SER A 150 -18.36 12.99 9.21
CA SER A 150 -17.78 14.35 9.29
C SER A 150 -16.66 14.60 8.27
N GLY A 151 -16.35 13.63 7.41
CA GLY A 151 -15.29 13.74 6.39
C GLY A 151 -13.87 13.57 6.91
N ARG A 152 -13.68 13.19 8.19
CA ARG A 152 -12.36 12.94 8.78
C ARG A 152 -11.86 11.57 8.41
N VAL A 153 -10.57 11.45 8.11
CA VAL A 153 -9.92 10.16 7.84
C VAL A 153 -9.77 9.39 9.15
N VAL A 154 -10.30 8.17 9.16
CA VAL A 154 -10.30 7.26 10.31
C VAL A 154 -9.52 5.98 10.04
N VAL A 155 -9.26 5.68 8.76
CA VAL A 155 -8.39 4.58 8.34
C VAL A 155 -7.71 4.92 7.02
N ALA A 156 -6.45 4.53 6.88
CA ALA A 156 -5.73 4.49 5.61
C ALA A 156 -5.30 3.04 5.33
N VAL A 157 -5.49 2.57 4.10
CA VAL A 157 -5.18 1.21 3.69
C VAL A 157 -4.36 1.26 2.42
N THR A 158 -3.10 0.85 2.47
CA THR A 158 -2.37 0.50 1.24
C THR A 158 -2.77 -0.91 0.84
N ASP A 159 -3.35 -1.04 -0.35
CA ASP A 159 -3.70 -2.33 -0.97
C ASP A 159 -2.53 -2.79 -1.85
N PHE A 160 -1.91 -3.91 -1.50
CA PHE A 160 -0.77 -4.46 -2.26
C PHE A 160 -1.22 -5.38 -3.41
N LEU A 161 -2.50 -5.36 -3.76
CA LEU A 161 -3.07 -5.97 -4.96
C LEU A 161 -2.87 -7.49 -5.02
N LEU A 162 -2.89 -8.14 -3.86
CA LEU A 162 -2.63 -9.57 -3.70
C LEU A 162 -3.86 -10.45 -3.99
N SER A 163 -4.78 -10.03 -4.88
CA SER A 163 -6.02 -10.73 -5.20
C SER A 163 -5.91 -11.75 -6.34
N GLY A 164 -4.71 -11.91 -6.90
CA GLY A 164 -4.32 -12.89 -7.92
C GLY A 164 -2.84 -12.74 -8.30
N ASP A 165 -2.30 -13.68 -9.07
CA ASP A 165 -0.93 -13.57 -9.61
C ASP A 165 -0.92 -12.62 -10.84
N PRO A 166 -0.28 -11.44 -10.75
CA PRO A 166 -0.19 -10.50 -11.86
C PRO A 166 0.75 -11.00 -12.98
N HIS A 167 1.53 -12.03 -12.71
CA HIS A 167 2.43 -12.71 -13.65
C HIS A 167 1.85 -14.02 -14.19
N ALA A 168 0.66 -14.45 -13.74
CA ALA A 168 0.02 -15.64 -14.26
C ALA A 168 -0.24 -15.48 -15.75
N ALA A 169 0.16 -16.49 -16.54
CA ALA A 169 -0.23 -16.57 -17.93
C ALA A 169 -1.77 -16.57 -18.00
N PRO A 170 -2.39 -15.83 -18.94
CA PRO A 170 -3.83 -15.93 -19.13
C PRO A 170 -4.18 -17.39 -19.41
N PRO A 171 -5.33 -17.88 -18.91
CA PRO A 171 -5.76 -19.24 -19.20
C PRO A 171 -5.80 -19.44 -20.72
N PRO A 172 -5.40 -20.62 -21.23
CA PRO A 172 -5.44 -20.89 -22.65
C PRO A 172 -6.84 -20.59 -23.19
N ALA A 173 -6.90 -19.89 -24.32
CA ALA A 173 -8.17 -19.53 -24.92
C ALA A 173 -8.99 -20.82 -25.18
N PRO A 174 -10.30 -20.84 -24.87
CA PRO A 174 -11.15 -21.97 -25.22
C PRO A 174 -11.09 -22.20 -26.73
N GLU A 175 -11.00 -23.46 -27.16
CA GLU A 175 -10.72 -23.88 -28.55
C GLU A 175 -11.71 -23.35 -29.61
N ASP A 176 -12.83 -22.73 -29.22
CA ASP A 176 -13.93 -22.33 -30.12
C ASP A 176 -14.28 -20.82 -30.12
N ALA A 177 -13.40 -19.93 -29.66
CA ALA A 177 -13.70 -18.50 -29.60
C ALA A 177 -13.17 -17.69 -30.80
N ASP A 178 -13.79 -17.84 -31.98
CA ASP A 178 -13.64 -16.92 -33.11
C ASP A 178 -14.42 -15.60 -32.90
N GLN A 179 -14.55 -15.16 -31.65
CA GLN A 179 -15.09 -13.85 -31.26
C GLN A 179 -14.29 -13.34 -30.07
N ALA A 180 -13.46 -12.33 -30.32
CA ALA A 180 -12.62 -11.71 -29.30
C ALA A 180 -13.46 -11.09 -28.18
N PRO A 181 -13.34 -11.55 -26.91
CA PRO A 181 -13.86 -10.80 -25.78
C PRO A 181 -12.82 -9.74 -25.36
N GLN A 182 -13.32 -8.55 -25.07
CA GLN A 182 -12.58 -7.41 -24.55
C GLN A 182 -11.83 -7.79 -23.25
N LYS A 183 -10.57 -7.33 -23.13
CA LYS A 183 -9.69 -7.56 -21.97
C LYS A 183 -10.39 -7.16 -20.66
N ALA A 184 -10.63 -8.13 -19.77
CA ALA A 184 -11.06 -7.88 -18.40
C ALA A 184 -9.84 -7.93 -17.48
N ARG A 185 -9.66 -6.86 -16.68
CA ARG A 185 -8.58 -6.66 -15.70
C ARG A 185 -9.01 -7.20 -14.31
N PRO A 186 -8.10 -7.30 -13.31
CA PRO A 186 -8.38 -7.86 -11.99
C PRO A 186 -9.15 -6.93 -11.03
N LYS A 187 -10.14 -7.50 -10.34
CA LYS A 187 -11.13 -6.78 -9.54
C LYS A 187 -10.66 -6.55 -8.09
N SER A 188 -10.82 -5.31 -7.62
CA SER A 188 -10.64 -4.92 -6.20
C SER A 188 -11.69 -5.56 -5.27
N LEU A 189 -11.24 -6.09 -4.13
CA LEU A 189 -12.08 -6.70 -3.08
C LEU A 189 -13.00 -5.69 -2.37
N LEU A 190 -12.56 -4.43 -2.20
CA LEU A 190 -13.30 -3.40 -1.46
C LEU A 190 -14.61 -2.97 -2.15
N ARG A 191 -14.72 -3.13 -3.48
CA ARG A 191 -15.95 -2.79 -4.22
C ARG A 191 -17.12 -3.74 -3.96
N ARG A 192 -16.90 -4.96 -3.45
CA ARG A 192 -18.00 -5.86 -3.05
C ARG A 192 -18.74 -5.39 -1.80
N LEU A 193 -18.08 -4.60 -0.96
CA LEU A 193 -18.63 -4.11 0.31
C LEU A 193 -19.29 -2.73 0.21
N ILE A 194 -18.94 -1.94 -0.81
CA ILE A 194 -19.42 -0.55 -0.98
C ILE A 194 -20.53 -0.44 -2.06
N GLY A 195 -20.83 -1.54 -2.76
CA GLY A 195 -21.80 -1.59 -3.86
C GLY A 195 -23.20 -2.08 -3.51
N ARG A 196 -23.86 -1.49 -2.50
CA ARG A 196 -25.32 -1.54 -2.34
C ARG A 196 -25.89 -0.17 -2.00
#